data_AF-A0A965RIR4-F1
#
_entry.id   AF-A0A965RIR4-F1
#
_cell.length_a   1.000
_cell.length_b   1.000
_cell.length_c   1.000
_cell.angle_alpha   90.00
_cell.angle_beta   90.00
_cell.angle_gamma   90.00
#
_symmetry.space_group_name_H-M   'P 1'
#
loop_
_entity.id
_entity.type
_entity.pdbx_description
1 polymer ?
#
loop_
_entity_poly.entity_id
_entity_poly.type
_entity_poly.pdbx_seq_one_letter_code
_entity_poly.pdbx_strand_id
1 'polypeptide(L)'
;MTNYNTNNKLTYDELIQINDELRYTIANLKKQQEEYEQCTARVYAPGKSYKELEEKLEKLKQEKNQEIDRLINTMAQANKEIQKCQTDYYNLKSRNIDLERVIEKQNVVISMAAGYISSTPQFSNDHPINVKKWLMGGME
;
A
#
# COMPACT_ATOMS: atom_id res chain seq x y z
N MET A 1 -76.05 -1.74 24.64
CA MET A 1 -75.75 -3.15 24.92
C MET A 1 -75.69 -3.88 23.59
N THR A 2 -74.49 -4.24 23.15
CA THR A 2 -74.24 -4.76 21.80
C THR A 2 -74.55 -6.25 21.77
N ASN A 3 -75.56 -6.62 20.99
CA ASN A 3 -75.99 -8.01 20.82
C ASN A 3 -74.97 -8.77 19.98
N TYR A 4 -74.26 -9.73 20.57
CA TYR A 4 -73.50 -10.73 19.83
C TYR A 4 -74.42 -11.89 19.49
N ASN A 5 -75.00 -11.84 18.30
CA ASN A 5 -75.51 -13.03 17.63
C ASN A 5 -74.30 -13.80 17.08
N THR A 6 -74.19 -15.12 17.28
CA THR A 6 -73.35 -16.04 16.45
C THR A 6 -73.46 -17.50 16.92
N ASN A 7 -74.61 -18.12 16.69
CA ASN A 7 -74.69 -19.58 16.49
C ASN A 7 -74.84 -19.85 14.98
N ASN A 8 -73.83 -19.47 14.18
CA ASN A 8 -73.77 -19.86 12.76
C ASN A 8 -73.18 -21.26 12.65
N LYS A 9 -74.04 -22.29 12.74
CA LYS A 9 -73.70 -23.63 12.26
C LYS A 9 -73.60 -23.55 10.74
N LEU A 10 -72.41 -23.83 10.21
CA LEU A 10 -72.21 -24.02 8.78
C LEU A 10 -73.17 -25.09 8.28
N THR A 11 -73.83 -24.78 7.17
CA THR A 11 -74.68 -25.69 6.41
C THR A 11 -73.84 -26.76 5.71
N TYR A 12 -74.49 -27.85 5.31
CA TYR A 12 -73.82 -28.94 4.60
C TYR A 12 -73.18 -28.47 3.29
N ASP A 13 -73.84 -27.56 2.57
CA ASP A 13 -73.33 -27.01 1.32
C ASP A 13 -72.11 -26.11 1.54
N GLU A 14 -72.09 -25.30 2.61
CA GLU A 14 -70.91 -24.52 2.99
C GLU A 14 -69.72 -25.43 3.37
N LEU A 15 -69.99 -26.58 4.01
CA LEU A 15 -68.94 -27.56 4.33
C LEU A 15 -68.37 -28.23 3.07
N ILE A 16 -69.19 -28.49 2.05
CA ILE A 16 -68.73 -29.01 0.75
C ILE A 16 -67.84 -27.97 0.07
N GLN A 17 -68.29 -26.71 0.01
CA GLN A 17 -67.53 -25.64 -0.61
C GLN A 17 -66.16 -25.44 0.06
N ILE A 18 -66.12 -25.44 1.40
CA ILE A 18 -64.88 -25.38 2.17
C ILE A 18 -63.97 -26.58 1.85
N ASN A 19 -64.52 -27.78 1.68
CA ASN A 19 -63.73 -28.97 1.35
C ASN A 19 -63.07 -28.85 -0.03
N ASP A 20 -63.82 -28.34 -1.02
CA ASP A 20 -63.31 -28.16 -2.38
C ASP A 20 -62.22 -27.08 -2.44
N GLU A 21 -62.41 -25.96 -1.73
CA GLU A 21 -61.40 -24.90 -1.60
C GLU A 21 -60.12 -25.41 -0.91
N LEU A 22 -60.26 -26.23 0.13
CA LEU A 22 -59.13 -26.85 0.81
C LEU A 22 -58.38 -27.82 -0.10
N ARG A 23 -59.10 -28.65 -0.87
CA ARG A 23 -58.49 -29.58 -1.85
C ARG A 23 -57.71 -28.82 -2.92
N TYR A 24 -58.29 -27.75 -3.46
CA TYR A 24 -57.63 -26.90 -4.44
C TYR A 24 -56.37 -26.26 -3.84
N THR A 25 -56.47 -25.73 -2.63
CA THR A 25 -55.34 -25.11 -1.92
C THR A 25 -54.21 -26.12 -1.66
N ILE A 26 -54.53 -27.33 -1.20
CA ILE A 26 -53.55 -28.40 -0.97
C ILE A 26 -52.84 -28.79 -2.27
N ALA A 27 -53.57 -28.93 -3.37
CA ALA A 27 -52.97 -29.24 -4.66
C ALA A 27 -51.98 -28.15 -5.11
N ASN A 28 -52.34 -26.88 -4.90
CA ASN A 28 -51.52 -25.75 -5.29
C ASN A 28 -50.24 -25.64 -4.42
N LEU A 29 -50.36 -25.87 -3.11
CA LEU A 29 -49.22 -25.88 -2.18
C LEU A 29 -48.23 -27.01 -2.50
N LYS A 30 -48.73 -28.21 -2.85
CA LYS A 30 -47.85 -29.32 -3.28
C LYS A 30 -47.06 -28.98 -4.53
N LYS A 31 -47.70 -28.37 -5.52
CA LYS A 31 -47.04 -27.91 -6.74
C LYS A 31 -45.95 -26.87 -6.46
N GLN A 32 -46.26 -25.89 -5.61
CA GLN A 32 -45.26 -24.90 -5.19
C GLN A 32 -44.08 -25.55 -4.47
N GLN A 33 -44.32 -26.52 -3.59
CA GLN A 33 -43.26 -27.25 -2.89
C GLN A 33 -42.35 -27.99 -3.88
N GLU A 34 -42.90 -28.70 -4.88
CA GLU A 34 -42.12 -29.37 -5.92
C GLU A 34 -41.28 -28.37 -6.74
N GLU A 35 -41.84 -27.21 -7.08
CA GLU A 35 -41.11 -26.15 -7.78
C GLU A 35 -39.95 -25.59 -6.94
N TYR A 36 -40.16 -25.40 -5.63
CA TYR A 36 -39.12 -24.98 -4.70
C TYR A 36 -38.02 -26.04 -4.53
N GLU A 37 -38.38 -27.32 -4.41
CA GLU A 37 -37.44 -28.43 -4.30
C GLU A 37 -36.59 -28.56 -5.59
N GLN A 38 -37.19 -28.40 -6.76
CA GLN A 38 -36.46 -28.38 -8.04
C GLN A 38 -35.50 -27.18 -8.16
N CYS A 39 -35.92 -26.00 -7.70
CA CYS A 39 -35.07 -24.81 -7.70
C CYS A 39 -33.91 -24.94 -6.71
N THR A 40 -34.17 -25.45 -5.51
CA THR A 40 -33.14 -25.62 -4.46
C THR A 40 -32.16 -26.74 -4.82
N ALA A 41 -32.58 -27.83 -5.45
CA ALA A 41 -31.69 -28.87 -5.94
C ALA A 41 -30.67 -28.38 -7.00
N ARG A 42 -30.99 -27.30 -7.73
CA ARG A 42 -30.07 -26.66 -8.69
C ARG A 42 -28.98 -25.82 -8.00
N VAL A 43 -29.27 -25.27 -6.82
CA VAL A 43 -28.36 -24.37 -6.07
C VAL A 43 -27.60 -25.12 -4.99
N TYR A 44 -28.27 -26.05 -4.31
CA TYR A 44 -27.76 -26.94 -3.28
C TYR A 44 -28.01 -28.39 -3.71
N ALA A 45 -27.13 -28.93 -4.53
CA ALA A 45 -27.11 -30.37 -4.79
C ALA A 45 -26.47 -31.07 -3.57
N PRO A 46 -27.21 -31.90 -2.80
CA PRO A 46 -26.62 -32.64 -1.69
C PRO A 46 -25.60 -33.63 -2.27
N GLY A 47 -24.31 -33.44 -1.98
CA GLY A 47 -23.24 -34.32 -2.44
C GLY A 47 -22.37 -33.82 -3.60
N LYS A 48 -22.56 -32.58 -4.11
CA LYS A 48 -21.54 -31.97 -4.98
C LYS A 48 -20.43 -31.37 -4.12
N SER A 49 -19.29 -32.05 -4.08
CA SER A 49 -18.07 -31.54 -3.46
C SER A 49 -17.59 -30.29 -4.21
N TYR A 50 -17.48 -29.16 -3.51
CA TYR A 50 -16.89 -27.92 -4.04
C TYR A 50 -15.35 -28.01 -4.16
N LYS A 51 -14.81 -29.22 -4.31
CA LYS A 51 -13.38 -29.52 -4.30
C LYS A 51 -12.59 -28.62 -5.25
N GLU A 52 -13.10 -28.41 -6.46
CA GLU A 52 -12.44 -27.52 -7.43
C GLU A 52 -12.40 -26.06 -6.98
N LEU A 53 -13.42 -25.60 -6.25
CA LEU A 53 -13.46 -24.25 -5.70
C LEU A 53 -12.51 -24.12 -4.50
N GLU A 54 -12.46 -25.14 -3.64
CA GLU A 54 -11.53 -25.22 -2.51
C GLU A 54 -10.08 -25.29 -2.98
N GLU A 55 -9.78 -26.11 -3.99
CA GLU A 55 -8.45 -26.21 -4.61
C GLU A 55 -8.04 -24.89 -5.29
N LYS A 56 -8.96 -24.22 -5.99
CA LYS A 56 -8.71 -22.89 -6.57
C LYS A 56 -8.47 -21.83 -5.49
N LEU A 57 -9.24 -21.86 -4.40
CA LEU A 57 -9.08 -20.93 -3.29
C LEU A 57 -7.72 -21.12 -2.62
N GLU A 58 -7.30 -22.37 -2.42
CA GLU A 58 -6.02 -22.68 -1.79
C GLU A 58 -4.85 -22.27 -2.69
N LYS A 59 -4.94 -22.52 -4.00
CA LYS A 59 -3.95 -22.03 -4.96
C LYS A 59 -3.83 -20.51 -4.96
N LEU A 60 -4.95 -19.78 -4.95
CA LEU A 60 -4.95 -18.33 -4.87
C LEU A 60 -4.33 -17.80 -3.57
N LYS A 61 -4.58 -18.48 -2.44
CA LYS A 61 -3.92 -18.13 -1.16
C LYS A 61 -2.42 -18.32 -1.24
N GLN A 62 -1.95 -19.42 -1.83
CA GLN A 62 -0.52 -19.68 -2.01
C GLN A 62 0.14 -18.63 -2.91
N GLU A 63 -0.47 -18.32 -4.06
CA GLU A 63 0.03 -17.29 -4.98
C GLU A 63 0.08 -15.91 -4.30
N LYS A 64 -0.96 -15.54 -3.55
CA LYS A 64 -0.99 -14.30 -2.78
C LYS A 64 0.11 -14.23 -1.74
N ASN A 65 0.34 -15.31 -0.99
CA ASN A 65 1.38 -15.33 0.04
C ASN A 65 2.78 -15.24 -0.58
N GLN A 66 3.02 -15.94 -1.69
CA GLN A 66 4.29 -15.82 -2.43
C GLN A 66 4.55 -14.39 -2.90
N GLU A 67 3.52 -13.71 -3.38
CA GLU A 67 3.66 -12.32 -3.83
C GLU A 67 3.91 -11.36 -2.65
N ILE A 68 3.24 -11.58 -1.51
CA ILE A 68 3.51 -10.84 -0.28
C ILE A 68 4.98 -11.01 0.15
N ASP A 69 5.50 -12.24 0.16
CA ASP A 69 6.88 -12.51 0.54
C ASP A 69 7.88 -11.83 -0.41
N ARG A 70 7.60 -11.83 -1.72
CA ARG A 70 8.41 -11.11 -2.72
C ARG A 70 8.41 -9.61 -2.47
N LEU A 71 7.25 -9.02 -2.19
CA LEU A 71 7.13 -7.59 -1.91
C LEU A 71 7.86 -7.21 -0.62
N ILE A 72 7.74 -8.02 0.44
CA ILE A 72 8.47 -7.82 1.70
C ILE A 72 9.99 -7.84 1.46
N ASN A 73 10.48 -8.84 0.72
CA ASN A 73 11.91 -8.94 0.41
C ASN A 73 12.41 -7.75 -0.42
N THR A 74 11.63 -7.33 -1.42
CA THR A 74 11.96 -6.15 -2.24
C THR A 74 12.00 -4.89 -1.40
N MET A 75 11.04 -4.71 -0.49
CA MET A 75 11.00 -3.55 0.42
C MET A 75 12.18 -3.55 1.39
N ALA A 76 12.56 -4.72 1.93
CA ALA A 76 13.71 -4.85 2.81
C ALA A 76 15.02 -4.48 2.09
N GLN A 77 15.20 -4.94 0.85
CA GLN A 77 16.36 -4.62 0.03
C GLN A 77 16.43 -3.12 -0.29
N ALA A 78 15.32 -2.52 -0.72
CA ALA A 78 15.25 -1.09 -1.00
C ALA A 78 15.58 -0.24 0.25
N ASN A 79 15.06 -0.62 1.42
CA ASN A 79 15.35 0.06 2.68
C ASN A 79 16.84 0.00 3.04
N LYS A 80 17.50 -1.14 2.79
CA LYS A 80 18.93 -1.30 3.02
C LYS A 80 19.76 -0.37 2.12
N GLU A 81 19.36 -0.23 0.86
CA GLU A 81 20.01 0.68 -0.10
C GLU A 81 19.81 2.15 0.29
N ILE A 82 18.59 2.53 0.70
CA ILE A 82 18.29 3.88 1.19
C ILE A 82 19.16 4.22 2.41
N GLN A 83 19.27 3.33 3.38
CA GLN A 83 20.12 3.54 4.57
C GLN A 83 21.59 3.72 4.20
N LYS A 84 22.09 2.95 3.23
CA LYS A 84 23.45 3.10 2.71
C LYS A 84 23.66 4.48 2.09
N CYS A 85 22.77 4.90 1.19
CA CYS A 85 22.82 6.21 0.54
C CYS A 85 22.76 7.37 1.55
N GLN A 86 21.93 7.25 2.58
CA GLN A 86 21.86 8.25 3.66
C GLN A 86 23.18 8.36 4.41
N THR A 87 23.79 7.22 4.77
CA THR A 87 25.07 7.19 5.46
C THR A 87 26.18 7.82 4.60
N ASP A 88 26.24 7.47 3.32
CA ASP A 88 27.21 8.03 2.38
C ASP A 88 27.01 9.55 2.21
N TYR A 89 25.76 10.02 2.15
CA TYR A 89 25.43 11.44 2.09
C TYR A 89 25.96 12.20 3.32
N TYR A 90 25.72 11.69 4.53
CA TYR A 90 26.20 12.34 5.75
C TYR A 90 27.73 12.36 5.83
N ASN A 91 28.40 11.28 5.42
CA ASN A 91 29.86 11.21 5.36
C ASN A 91 30.43 12.22 4.37
N LEU A 92 29.88 12.29 3.15
CA LEU A 92 30.29 13.26 2.14
C LEU A 92 30.05 14.70 2.60
N LYS A 93 28.90 14.96 3.24
CA LYS A 93 28.59 16.29 3.80
C LYS A 93 29.59 16.71 4.87
N SER A 94 29.92 15.81 5.82
CA SER A 94 30.92 16.08 6.85
C SER A 94 32.29 16.37 6.24
N ARG A 95 32.72 15.55 5.28
CA ARG A 95 33.99 15.74 4.59
C ARG A 95 34.04 17.07 3.82
N ASN A 96 32.93 17.50 3.24
CA ASN A 96 32.86 18.77 2.53
C ASN A 96 33.06 19.95 3.49
N ILE A 97 32.41 19.93 4.66
CA ILE A 97 32.58 20.94 5.72
C ILE A 97 34.05 21.01 6.19
N ASP A 98 34.69 19.86 6.36
CA ASP A 98 36.10 19.82 6.77
C ASP A 98 37.03 20.38 5.68
N LEU A 99 36.75 20.06 4.41
CA LEU A 99 37.51 20.59 3.28
C LEU A 99 37.36 22.11 3.14
N GLU A 100 36.14 22.64 3.28
CA GLU A 100 35.88 24.09 3.28
C GLU A 100 36.71 24.79 4.37
N ARG A 101 36.74 24.22 5.58
CA ARG A 101 37.54 24.75 6.70
C ARG A 101 39.04 24.70 6.40
N VAL A 102 39.54 23.64 5.77
CA VAL A 102 40.96 23.52 5.40
C VAL A 102 41.31 24.57 4.34
N ILE A 103 40.45 24.74 3.32
CA ILE A 103 40.63 25.76 2.27
C ILE A 103 40.68 27.16 2.88
N GLU A 104 39.80 27.47 3.84
CA GLU A 104 39.81 28.76 4.54
C GLU A 104 41.12 29.00 5.28
N LYS A 105 41.60 28.00 6.04
CA LYS A 105 42.89 28.08 6.74
C LYS A 105 44.06 28.27 5.76
N GLN A 106 44.08 27.52 4.66
CA GLN A 106 45.10 27.66 3.62
C GLN A 106 45.06 29.06 3.01
N ASN A 107 43.88 29.62 2.75
CA ASN A 107 43.74 30.98 2.23
C ASN A 107 44.30 32.04 3.18
N VAL A 108 44.17 31.87 4.49
CA VAL A 108 44.79 32.75 5.49
C VAL A 108 46.31 32.65 5.39
N VAL A 109 46.87 31.44 5.40
CA VAL A 109 48.32 31.21 5.28
C VAL A 109 48.89 31.82 4.00
N ILE A 110 48.23 31.58 2.86
CA ILE A 110 48.63 32.15 1.57
C ILE A 110 48.59 33.69 1.62
N SER A 111 47.57 34.28 2.24
CA SER A 111 47.47 35.75 2.35
C SER A 111 48.59 36.33 3.20
N MET A 112 48.96 35.65 4.31
CA MET A 112 50.10 36.04 5.14
C MET A 112 51.42 35.92 4.37
N ALA A 113 51.62 34.81 3.66
CA ALA A 113 52.80 34.60 2.83
C ALA A 113 52.92 35.66 1.72
N ALA A 114 51.81 36.00 1.05
CA ALA A 114 51.78 37.03 0.03
C ALA A 114 52.13 38.42 0.59
N GLY A 115 51.64 38.76 1.79
CA GLY A 115 52.02 39.98 2.50
C GLY A 115 53.53 40.03 2.78
N TYR A 116 54.08 38.94 3.32
CA TYR A 116 55.52 38.84 3.57
C TYR A 116 56.36 38.93 2.28
N ILE A 117 55.98 38.20 1.24
CA ILE A 117 56.71 38.21 -0.05
C ILE A 117 56.66 39.59 -0.71
N SER A 118 55.50 40.26 -0.71
CA SER A 118 55.36 41.62 -1.27
C SER A 118 56.25 42.66 -0.57
N SER A 119 56.67 42.39 0.67
CA SER A 119 57.63 43.25 1.39
C SER A 119 59.08 43.02 1.00
N THR A 120 59.38 42.02 0.17
CA THR A 120 60.74 41.75 -0.30
C THR A 120 61.11 42.61 -1.52
N PRO A 121 62.40 42.97 -1.70
CA PRO A 121 62.82 43.85 -2.80
C PRO A 121 62.49 43.33 -4.21
N GLN A 122 62.33 42.01 -4.37
CA GLN A 122 62.03 41.37 -5.65
C GLN A 122 60.57 41.57 -6.08
N PHE A 123 59.67 41.82 -5.13
CA PHE A 123 58.23 42.01 -5.34
C PHE A 123 57.75 43.37 -4.83
N SER A 124 58.66 44.34 -4.64
CA SER A 124 58.35 45.62 -3.98
C SER A 124 57.34 46.48 -4.74
N ASN A 125 57.15 46.20 -6.03
CA ASN A 125 56.16 46.88 -6.89
C ASN A 125 54.85 46.08 -7.03
N ASP A 126 54.80 44.84 -6.54
CA ASP A 126 53.63 43.97 -6.64
C ASP A 126 52.75 44.07 -5.40
N HIS A 127 51.49 44.43 -5.61
CA HIS A 127 50.50 44.42 -4.54
C HIS A 127 50.33 42.99 -3.98
N PRO A 128 50.19 42.78 -2.66
CA PRO A 128 50.04 41.45 -2.04
C PRO A 128 48.95 40.57 -2.69
N ILE A 129 47.89 41.17 -3.22
CA ILE A 129 46.82 40.46 -3.95
C ILE A 129 47.36 39.79 -5.24
N ASN A 130 48.27 40.44 -5.95
CA ASN A 130 48.87 39.91 -7.18
C ASN A 130 49.83 38.75 -6.84
N VAL A 131 50.63 38.91 -5.79
CA VAL A 131 51.48 37.85 -5.25
C VAL A 131 50.65 36.65 -4.77
N LYS A 132 49.51 36.90 -4.13
CA LYS A 132 48.56 35.84 -3.75
C LYS A 132 47.99 35.08 -4.95
N LYS A 133 47.58 35.79 -6.02
CA LYS A 133 47.11 35.16 -7.26
C LYS A 133 48.20 34.29 -7.90
N TRP A 134 49.43 34.79 -7.91
CA TRP A 134 50.60 34.04 -8.37
C TRP A 134 50.82 32.75 -7.56
N LEU A 135 50.78 32.83 -6.21
CA LEU A 135 50.89 31.66 -5.33
C LEU A 135 49.77 30.63 -5.52
N MET A 136 48.59 31.07 -5.98
CA MET A 136 47.44 30.20 -6.26
C MET A 136 47.43 29.65 -7.70
N GLY A 137 48.51 29.85 -8.47
CA GLY A 137 48.67 29.27 -9.80
C GLY A 137 48.25 30.17 -10.96
N GLY A 138 48.16 31.49 -10.77
CA GLY A 138 47.84 32.43 -11.86
C GLY A 138 48.66 33.71 -11.84
N MET A 139 49.63 33.80 -12.76
CA MET A 139 50.02 35.04 -13.43
C MET A 139 49.56 34.91 -14.89
N GLU A 140 48.62 35.75 -15.33
CA GLU A 140 48.55 36.19 -16.72
C GLU A 140 49.42 37.44 -16.86
#